data_AF-S7USP3-F1
#
_entry.id   AF-S7USP3-F1
#
_cell.length_a   1.000
_cell.length_b   1.000
_cell.length_c   1.000
_cell.angle_alpha   90.00
_cell.angle_beta   90.00
_cell.angle_gamma   90.00
#
_symmetry.space_group_name_H-M   'P 1'
#
loop_
_entity.id
_entity.type
_entity.pdbx_description
1 polymer ?
#
loop_
_entity_poly.entity_id
_entity_poly.type
_entity_poly.pdbx_seq_one_letter_code
_entity_poly.pdbx_strand_id
1 'polypeptide(L)'
;MACSPERVMAVPGGIETAGFHRIEAFRMDRPRIGTFKGLPMRETDGAVEEGEGWLRCIHCGGRIAKAADQISVNGRFAHVFNNPSGYVYEIGCFAAAEGCVNAGAPTPAFTWFAGFSWCLALCGNCRGHMGWHFRSDKSGSFYGLILVNLTRDSRGG
;
A
#
# COMPACT_ATOMS: atom_id res chain seq x y z
N MET A 1 -10.35 -41.46 -33.21
CA MET A 1 -10.35 -40.93 -31.83
C MET A 1 -10.96 -39.55 -31.89
N ALA A 2 -12.18 -39.45 -31.37
CA ALA A 2 -12.97 -38.24 -31.34
C ALA A 2 -12.58 -37.38 -30.14
N CYS A 3 -12.52 -36.06 -30.32
CA CYS A 3 -13.15 -35.13 -29.40
C CYS A 3 -13.30 -33.76 -30.07
N SER A 4 -14.52 -33.48 -30.52
CA SER A 4 -15.16 -32.16 -30.51
C SER A 4 -16.58 -32.43 -29.98
N PRO A 5 -17.23 -31.53 -29.22
CA PRO A 5 -17.81 -30.35 -29.86
C PRO A 5 -17.77 -29.06 -29.02
N GLU A 6 -17.92 -27.96 -29.75
CA GLU A 6 -18.33 -26.64 -29.30
C GLU A 6 -19.60 -26.69 -28.43
N ARG A 7 -19.71 -25.77 -27.45
CA ARG A 7 -21.03 -25.32 -26.98
C ARG A 7 -21.00 -23.89 -26.42
N VAL A 8 -21.53 -23.00 -27.24
CA VAL A 8 -22.19 -21.73 -26.87
C VAL A 8 -23.43 -22.04 -26.04
N MET A 9 -23.63 -21.34 -24.92
CA MET A 9 -24.92 -20.99 -24.26
C MET A 9 -24.58 -20.03 -23.10
N ALA A 10 -25.35 -19.03 -22.67
CA ALA A 10 -26.46 -18.25 -23.17
C ALA A 10 -26.58 -17.10 -22.14
N VAL A 11 -26.93 -15.89 -22.56
CA VAL A 11 -27.28 -14.78 -21.66
C VAL A 11 -28.76 -14.93 -21.30
N PRO A 12 -29.17 -14.90 -20.02
CA PRO A 12 -30.54 -14.58 -19.66
C PRO A 12 -30.62 -13.11 -19.23
N GLY A 13 -31.33 -12.31 -20.01
CA GLY A 13 -31.95 -11.08 -19.53
C GLY A 13 -33.32 -11.36 -18.90
N GLY A 14 -33.77 -10.45 -18.05
CA GLY A 14 -35.20 -10.30 -17.74
C GLY A 14 -35.59 -10.31 -16.25
N ILE A 15 -35.64 -9.10 -15.68
CA ILE A 15 -36.58 -8.53 -14.70
C ILE A 15 -37.54 -9.45 -13.89
N GLU A 16 -37.66 -9.20 -12.57
CA GLU A 16 -38.89 -8.69 -11.94
C GLU A 16 -38.67 -8.28 -10.48
N THR A 17 -39.42 -7.27 -10.09
CA THR A 17 -39.35 -6.46 -8.86
C THR A 17 -40.10 -7.08 -7.69
N ALA A 18 -39.59 -6.93 -6.45
CA ALA A 18 -40.43 -6.78 -5.26
C ALA A 18 -39.64 -6.23 -4.05
N GLY A 19 -40.21 -5.26 -3.34
CA GLY A 19 -40.16 -5.23 -1.88
C GLY A 19 -39.13 -4.33 -1.20
N PHE A 20 -39.45 -3.04 -1.15
CA PHE A 20 -39.16 -2.06 -0.10
C PHE A 20 -38.60 -2.62 1.22
N HIS A 21 -37.46 -2.10 1.68
CA HIS A 21 -37.25 -1.66 3.06
C HIS A 21 -36.54 -0.29 3.03
N ARG A 22 -37.33 0.73 3.36
CA ARG A 22 -36.96 2.15 3.45
C ARG A 22 -36.18 2.37 4.74
N ILE A 23 -34.85 2.49 4.64
CA ILE A 23 -34.05 3.14 5.69
C ILE A 23 -33.92 4.60 5.27
N GLU A 24 -34.53 5.50 6.04
CA GLU A 24 -34.55 6.93 5.76
C GLU A 24 -33.12 7.51 5.82
N ALA A 25 -32.65 8.00 4.68
CA ALA A 25 -31.45 8.82 4.62
C ALA A 25 -31.75 10.16 5.31
N PHE A 26 -31.04 10.44 6.41
CA PHE A 26 -31.00 11.76 7.04
C PHE A 26 -30.57 12.80 5.99
N ARG A 27 -31.52 13.65 5.58
CA ARG A 27 -31.22 14.92 4.93
C ARG A 27 -30.60 15.84 5.97
N MET A 28 -29.30 16.04 5.93
CA MET A 28 -28.69 17.22 6.56
C MET A 28 -28.80 18.39 5.60
N ASP A 29 -29.75 19.28 5.89
CA ASP A 29 -29.77 20.64 5.37
C ASP A 29 -28.47 21.34 5.79
N ARG A 30 -27.57 21.60 4.82
CA ARG A 30 -26.39 22.43 5.05
C ARG A 30 -26.85 23.89 5.17
N PRO A 31 -26.59 24.58 6.29
CA PRO A 31 -26.74 26.03 6.30
C PRO A 31 -25.61 26.69 5.50
N ARG A 32 -25.99 27.57 4.56
CA ARG A 32 -25.09 28.51 3.91
C ARG A 32 -24.87 29.70 4.85
N ILE A 33 -23.72 29.75 5.49
CA ILE A 33 -23.11 30.92 6.14
C ILE A 33 -21.63 30.83 5.75
N GLY A 34 -20.90 31.80 5.25
CA GLY A 34 -21.03 33.24 5.02
C GLY A 34 -19.60 33.68 4.68
N THR A 35 -19.43 34.69 3.85
CA THR A 35 -18.13 35.23 3.42
C THR A 35 -17.23 35.60 4.62
N PHE A 36 -16.09 34.94 4.78
CA PHE A 36 -15.00 35.44 5.62
C PHE A 36 -13.95 36.13 4.75
N LYS A 37 -14.03 37.47 4.74
CA LYS A 37 -12.93 38.36 4.32
C LYS A 37 -11.92 38.43 5.47
N GLY A 38 -10.63 38.26 5.14
CA GLY A 38 -9.52 38.83 5.89
C GLY A 38 -9.07 38.07 7.15
N LEU A 39 -8.19 37.09 6.97
CA LEU A 39 -7.18 36.74 7.97
C LEU A 39 -5.81 36.73 7.28
N PRO A 40 -4.78 37.34 7.88
CA PRO A 40 -3.45 37.42 7.29
C PRO A 40 -2.82 36.02 7.23
N MET A 41 -2.12 35.81 6.13
CA MET A 41 -1.34 34.63 5.81
C MET A 41 -0.36 34.31 6.94
N ARG A 42 -0.27 33.04 7.32
CA ARG A 42 1.01 32.47 7.72
C ARG A 42 1.38 31.48 6.64
N GLU A 43 2.21 31.93 5.71
CA GLU A 43 3.13 31.02 5.02
C GLU A 43 3.92 30.36 6.14
N THR A 44 3.48 29.18 6.55
CA THR A 44 4.41 28.27 7.18
C THR A 44 5.32 27.82 6.06
N ASP A 45 6.46 28.50 5.95
CA ASP A 45 7.74 27.87 5.66
C ASP A 45 7.95 26.74 6.68
N GLY A 46 7.12 25.70 6.58
CA GLY A 46 7.31 24.44 7.26
C GLY A 46 8.35 23.74 6.42
N ALA A 47 9.62 23.91 6.79
CA ALA A 47 10.69 23.04 6.35
C ALA A 47 10.14 21.61 6.32
N VAL A 48 10.02 21.05 5.12
CA VAL A 48 9.83 19.63 4.95
C VAL A 48 10.98 18.99 5.71
N GLU A 49 10.65 18.29 6.78
CA GLU A 49 11.58 17.38 7.45
C GLU A 49 11.78 16.17 6.52
N GLU A 50 12.41 16.46 5.38
CA GLU A 50 12.80 15.54 4.34
C GLU A 50 14.16 14.98 4.74
N GLY A 51 14.16 13.71 5.15
CA GLY A 51 15.34 12.86 5.02
C GLY A 51 16.03 12.41 6.30
N GLU A 52 15.75 13.00 7.47
CA GLU A 52 16.47 12.63 8.68
C GLU A 52 15.63 11.76 9.61
N GLY A 53 15.75 10.44 9.45
CA GLY A 53 15.19 9.52 10.43
C GLY A 53 15.11 8.07 9.96
N TRP A 54 15.16 7.17 10.94
CA TRP A 54 14.87 5.77 10.73
C TRP A 54 13.36 5.51 10.82
N LEU A 55 12.85 4.73 9.88
CA LEU A 55 11.63 3.98 10.05
C LEU A 55 11.97 2.70 10.80
N ARG A 56 11.17 2.39 11.81
CA ARG A 56 11.38 1.29 12.75
C ARG A 56 10.24 0.31 12.69
N CYS A 57 10.56 -0.95 12.99
CA CYS A 57 9.60 -2.00 13.17
C CYS A 57 8.67 -1.65 14.35
N ILE A 58 7.36 -1.62 14.11
CA ILE A 58 6.38 -1.35 15.16
C ILE A 58 6.40 -2.43 16.26
N HIS A 59 6.80 -3.65 15.92
CA HIS A 59 6.78 -4.78 16.85
C HIS A 59 7.95 -4.77 17.84
N CYS A 60 9.12 -4.22 17.47
CA CYS A 60 10.31 -4.31 18.32
C CYS A 60 11.20 -3.05 18.34
N GLY A 61 10.82 -1.97 17.64
CA GLY A 61 11.61 -0.74 17.56
C GLY A 61 12.92 -0.84 16.74
N GLY A 62 13.18 -2.00 16.14
CA GLY A 62 14.38 -2.22 15.31
C GLY A 62 14.35 -1.32 14.08
N ARG A 63 15.50 -0.76 13.70
CA ARG A 63 15.66 0.03 12.47
C ARG A 63 15.31 -0.83 11.26
N ILE A 64 14.58 -0.29 10.29
CA ILE A 64 14.15 -1.00 9.07
C ILE A 64 14.66 -0.32 7.80
N ALA A 65 14.29 0.93 7.58
CA ALA A 65 14.65 1.70 6.39
C ALA A 65 14.86 3.17 6.78
N LYS A 66 15.61 3.94 6.00
CA LYS A 66 15.69 5.39 6.22
C LYS A 66 14.51 6.07 5.53
N ALA A 67 14.07 7.20 6.07
CA ALA A 67 13.08 8.04 5.39
C ALA A 67 13.58 8.51 4.02
N ALA A 68 14.90 8.73 3.88
CA ALA A 68 15.56 9.11 2.63
C ALA A 68 15.55 7.99 1.56
N ASP A 69 15.31 6.72 1.94
CA ASP A 69 15.27 5.62 0.98
C ASP A 69 13.92 5.50 0.27
N GLN A 70 12.93 6.35 0.57
CA GLN A 70 11.63 6.35 -0.10
C GLN A 70 11.78 6.65 -1.59
N ILE A 71 11.17 5.83 -2.44
CA ILE A 71 11.19 5.99 -3.90
C ILE A 71 9.79 5.89 -4.49
N SER A 72 9.62 6.42 -5.70
CA SER A 72 8.41 6.20 -6.49
C SER A 72 8.59 5.04 -7.47
N VAL A 73 7.70 4.06 -7.41
CA VAL A 73 7.60 2.97 -8.40
C VAL A 73 6.27 3.13 -9.12
N ASN A 74 6.29 3.11 -10.46
CA ASN A 74 5.12 3.42 -11.29
C ASN A 74 4.48 4.79 -10.92
N GLY A 75 5.32 5.79 -10.65
CA GLY A 75 4.91 7.16 -10.35
C GLY A 75 4.35 7.41 -8.95
N ARG A 76 4.38 6.43 -8.04
CA ARG A 76 3.88 6.58 -6.66
C ARG A 76 4.80 5.90 -5.63
N PHE A 77 4.92 6.51 -4.46
CA PHE A 77 5.56 5.90 -3.30
C PHE A 77 4.70 4.79 -2.67
N ALA A 78 3.41 5.07 -2.45
CA ALA A 78 2.49 4.16 -1.78
C ALA A 78 1.54 3.46 -2.76
N HIS A 79 1.23 2.20 -2.47
CA HIS A 79 0.30 1.38 -3.24
C HIS A 79 -0.57 0.54 -2.31
N VAL A 80 -1.82 0.31 -2.71
CA VAL A 80 -2.75 -0.59 -2.02
C VAL A 80 -3.00 -1.80 -2.90
N PHE A 81 -2.77 -2.99 -2.36
CA PHE A 81 -2.93 -4.25 -3.08
C PHE A 81 -3.67 -5.29 -2.25
N ASN A 82 -4.37 -6.21 -2.92
CA ASN A 82 -4.89 -7.43 -2.31
C ASN A 82 -4.01 -8.63 -2.67
N ASN A 83 -3.78 -9.52 -1.73
CA ASN A 83 -3.15 -10.81 -2.02
C ASN A 83 -4.20 -11.87 -2.41
N PRO A 84 -3.79 -13.03 -2.96
CA PRO A 84 -4.72 -14.09 -3.36
C PRO A 84 -5.58 -14.66 -2.22
N SER A 85 -5.13 -14.52 -0.97
CA SER A 85 -5.88 -14.95 0.22
C SER A 85 -6.90 -13.90 0.69
N GLY A 86 -7.03 -12.77 -0.01
CA GLY A 86 -8.01 -11.72 0.28
C GLY A 86 -7.53 -10.62 1.26
N TYR A 87 -6.27 -10.65 1.71
CA TYR A 87 -5.74 -9.60 2.58
C TYR A 87 -5.34 -8.37 1.78
N VAL A 88 -5.69 -7.19 2.29
CA VAL A 88 -5.32 -5.90 1.71
C VAL A 88 -4.12 -5.31 2.46
N TYR A 89 -3.13 -4.85 1.71
CA TYR A 89 -1.94 -4.20 2.25
C TYR A 89 -1.74 -2.83 1.59
N GLU A 90 -1.46 -1.84 2.41
CA GLU A 90 -0.85 -0.60 1.97
C GLU A 90 0.66 -0.69 2.17
N ILE A 91 1.41 -0.54 1.08
CA ILE A 91 2.87 -0.63 1.07
C ILE A 91 3.50 0.67 0.56
N GLY A 92 4.64 1.04 1.14
CA GLY A 92 5.53 2.08 0.65
C GLY A 92 6.74 1.48 -0.06
N CYS A 93 7.22 2.14 -1.11
CA CYS A 93 8.38 1.71 -1.89
C CYS A 93 9.68 2.35 -1.37
N PHE A 94 10.70 1.52 -1.15
CA PHE A 94 12.01 1.94 -0.65
C PHE A 94 13.15 1.36 -1.50
N ALA A 95 14.16 2.16 -1.81
CA ALA A 95 15.37 1.72 -2.48
C ALA A 95 16.17 0.74 -1.61
N ALA A 96 16.20 0.97 -0.30
CA ALA A 96 16.89 0.13 0.66
C ALA A 96 16.06 -0.09 1.93
N ALA A 97 16.26 -1.24 2.56
CA ALA A 97 15.70 -1.60 3.85
C ALA A 97 16.74 -2.41 4.64
N GLU A 98 17.82 -1.73 5.05
CA GLU A 98 19.00 -2.33 5.69
C GLU A 98 18.67 -3.17 6.93
N GLY A 99 17.56 -2.88 7.60
CA GLY A 99 17.09 -3.63 8.76
C GLY A 99 16.28 -4.88 8.45
N CYS A 100 16.08 -5.21 7.18
CA CYS A 100 15.35 -6.41 6.76
C CYS A 100 16.29 -7.56 6.42
N VAL A 101 15.80 -8.79 6.64
CA VAL A 101 16.37 -10.02 6.10
C VAL A 101 15.35 -10.62 5.14
N ASN A 102 15.82 -10.98 3.94
CA ASN A 102 14.99 -11.55 2.90
C ASN A 102 14.85 -13.07 3.10
N ALA A 103 13.63 -13.59 3.03
CA ALA A 103 13.31 -14.99 3.29
C ALA A 103 12.54 -15.63 2.14
N GLY A 104 12.97 -16.84 1.76
CA GLY A 104 12.37 -17.63 0.68
C GLY A 104 12.99 -17.36 -0.69
N ALA A 105 12.63 -18.23 -1.65
CA ALA A 105 13.06 -18.08 -3.04
C ALA A 105 12.28 -16.93 -3.71
N PRO A 106 12.93 -16.12 -4.56
CA PRO A 106 12.24 -15.14 -5.39
C PRO A 106 11.16 -15.80 -6.24
N THR A 107 9.94 -15.30 -6.13
CA THR A 107 8.73 -15.88 -6.72
C THR A 107 8.09 -14.87 -7.68
N PRO A 108 7.85 -15.21 -8.96
CA PRO A 108 7.20 -14.31 -9.91
C PRO A 108 5.67 -14.37 -9.81
N ALA A 109 5.10 -15.44 -9.26
CA ALA A 109 3.66 -15.63 -9.15
C ALA A 109 3.03 -14.53 -8.29
N PHE A 110 1.89 -13.98 -8.74
CA PHE A 110 1.13 -12.94 -8.05
C PHE A 110 1.95 -11.70 -7.67
N THR A 111 2.99 -11.38 -8.44
CA THR A 111 3.69 -10.12 -8.29
C THR A 111 2.75 -8.94 -8.56
N TRP A 112 2.82 -7.91 -7.71
CA TRP A 112 2.09 -6.66 -7.94
C TRP A 112 2.83 -5.71 -8.89
N PHE A 113 4.13 -5.95 -9.11
CA PHE A 113 4.95 -5.15 -10.00
C PHE A 113 5.39 -6.01 -11.19
N ALA A 114 4.84 -5.72 -12.36
CA ALA A 114 5.11 -6.47 -13.58
C ALA A 114 6.62 -6.53 -13.88
N GLY A 115 7.12 -7.74 -14.16
CA GLY A 115 8.55 -7.96 -14.42
C GLY A 115 9.44 -8.11 -13.18
N PHE A 116 8.85 -8.14 -11.97
CA PHE A 116 9.56 -8.41 -10.73
C PHE A 116 9.16 -9.77 -10.14
N SER A 117 10.14 -10.46 -9.58
CA SER A 117 9.94 -11.54 -8.61
C SER A 117 10.01 -10.97 -7.18
N TRP A 118 9.36 -11.62 -6.22
CA TRP A 118 9.35 -11.18 -4.83
C TRP A 118 9.73 -12.30 -3.86
N CYS A 119 10.33 -11.92 -2.74
CA CYS A 119 10.41 -12.77 -1.55
C CYS A 119 10.03 -11.95 -0.30
N LEU A 120 9.85 -12.61 0.84
CA LEU A 120 9.46 -11.94 2.07
C LEU A 120 10.61 -11.07 2.59
N ALA A 121 10.30 -9.86 3.04
CA ALA A 121 11.19 -9.02 3.82
C ALA A 121 10.75 -9.07 5.29
N LEU A 122 11.61 -9.60 6.15
CA LEU A 122 11.35 -9.77 7.59
C LEU A 122 12.23 -8.82 8.38
N CYS A 123 11.75 -8.32 9.52
CA CYS A 123 12.59 -7.57 10.44
C CYS A 123 13.79 -8.42 10.85
N GLY A 124 15.00 -7.88 10.71
CA GLY A 124 16.23 -8.59 11.07
C GLY A 124 16.33 -8.92 12.57
N ASN A 125 15.62 -8.18 13.41
CA ASN A 125 15.64 -8.37 14.86
C ASN A 125 14.56 -9.34 15.37
N CYS A 126 13.27 -9.07 15.07
CA CYS A 126 12.15 -9.86 15.59
C CYS A 126 11.52 -10.82 14.58
N ARG A 127 11.99 -10.83 13.33
CA ARG A 127 11.44 -11.63 12.22
C ARG A 127 9.98 -11.29 11.84
N GLY A 128 9.41 -10.23 12.39
CA GLY A 128 8.09 -9.73 11.99
C GLY A 128 8.05 -9.41 10.49
N HIS A 129 6.92 -9.70 9.85
CA HIS A 129 6.75 -9.48 8.42
C HIS A 129 6.69 -7.99 8.12
N MET A 130 7.70 -7.46 7.42
CA MET A 130 7.79 -6.04 7.10
C MET A 130 7.31 -5.74 5.69
N GLY A 131 7.20 -6.74 4.81
CA GLY A 131 6.71 -6.62 3.45
C GLY A 131 7.48 -7.55 2.51
N TRP A 132 7.84 -7.04 1.34
CA TRP A 132 8.45 -7.82 0.26
C TRP A 132 9.68 -7.14 -0.32
N HIS A 133 10.65 -7.94 -0.74
CA HIS A 133 11.75 -7.51 -1.58
C HIS A 133 11.47 -7.90 -3.02
N PHE A 134 11.36 -6.90 -3.90
CA PHE A 134 11.12 -7.07 -5.32
C PHE A 134 12.43 -7.00 -6.09
N ARG A 135 12.67 -7.96 -6.98
CA ARG A 135 13.87 -8.00 -7.84
C ARG A 135 13.51 -8.31 -9.29
N SER A 136 14.13 -7.57 -10.19
CA SER A 136 14.09 -7.74 -11.64
C SER A 136 15.50 -7.76 -12.20
N ASP A 137 15.76 -8.62 -13.18
CA ASP A 137 17.05 -8.69 -13.86
C ASP A 137 17.30 -7.45 -14.76
N LYS A 138 16.24 -6.70 -15.09
CA LYS A 138 16.31 -5.53 -15.99
C LYS A 138 16.25 -4.19 -15.26
N SER A 139 15.55 -4.14 -14.12
CA SER A 139 15.17 -2.89 -13.46
C SER A 139 15.70 -2.76 -12.03
N GLY A 140 16.58 -3.68 -11.60
CA GLY A 140 17.16 -3.68 -10.26
C GLY A 140 16.19 -4.23 -9.21
N SER A 141 16.30 -3.72 -7.98
CA SER A 141 15.51 -4.19 -6.85
C SER A 141 15.06 -3.05 -5.94
N PHE A 142 13.99 -3.29 -5.21
CA PHE A 142 13.46 -2.38 -4.20
C PHE A 142 12.65 -3.16 -3.16
N TYR A 143 12.22 -2.48 -2.10
CA TYR A 143 11.38 -3.02 -1.05
C TYR A 143 9.99 -2.39 -1.10
N GLY A 144 8.95 -3.22 -0.99
CA GLY A 144 7.59 -2.80 -0.69
C GLY A 144 7.29 -3.13 0.76
N LEU A 145 7.36 -2.14 1.65
CA LEU A 145 7.18 -2.34 3.09
C LEU A 145 5.77 -1.95 3.53
N ILE A 146 5.16 -2.77 4.37
CA ILE A 146 3.83 -2.58 4.94
C ILE A 146 3.87 -1.35 5.86
N LEU A 147 3.15 -0.29 5.48
CA LEU A 147 3.24 1.00 6.17
C LEU A 147 2.81 0.91 7.63
N VAL A 148 1.75 0.15 7.93
CA VAL A 148 1.26 -0.06 9.30
C VAL A 148 2.23 -0.81 10.21
N ASN A 149 3.25 -1.48 9.63
CA ASN A 149 4.28 -2.16 10.40
C ASN A 149 5.50 -1.26 10.67
N LEU A 150 5.47 -0.02 10.18
CA LEU A 150 6.53 0.98 10.35
C LEU A 150 6.09 2.11 11.29
N THR A 151 7.02 2.59 12.09
CA THR A 151 6.87 3.81 12.89
C THR A 151 8.10 4.70 12.73
N ARG A 152 7.93 6.02 12.83
CA ARG A 152 9.06 6.96 12.90
C ARG A 152 9.55 7.07 14.35
N ASP A 153 10.82 7.42 14.52
CA ASP A 153 11.26 7.95 15.81
C ASP A 153 10.36 9.14 16.18
N SER A 154 9.62 9.00 17.28
CA SER A 154 9.13 10.18 18.00
C SER A 154 10.39 10.93 18.44
N ARG A 155 10.62 12.13 17.88
CA ARG A 155 11.67 13.02 18.38
C ARG A 155 11.54 13.04 19.90
N GLY A 156 12.59 12.58 20.58
CA GLY A 156 12.64 12.61 22.04
C GLY A 156 12.35 14.03 22.49
N GLY A 157 11.37 14.15 23.40
CA GLY A 157 11.19 15.36 24.19
C GLY A 157 12.29 15.52 25.21
#